data_AF-A0A2E8FI24-F1
#
_entry.id   AF-A0A2E8FI24-F1
#
_cell.length_a   1.000
_cell.length_b   1.000
_cell.length_c   1.000
_cell.angle_alpha   90.00
_cell.angle_beta   90.00
_cell.angle_gamma   90.00
#
_symmetry.space_group_name_H-M   'P 1'
#
loop_
_entity.id
_entity.type
_entity.pdbx_description
1 polymer ?
#
loop_
_entity_poly.entity_id
_entity_poly.type
_entity_poly.pdbx_seq_one_letter_code
_entity_poly.pdbx_strand_id
1 'polypeptide(L)'
;MIKPGGGDRMRGFGTGIVGLIIGLMFCGGPATVAAEQTEASRKVDRLIAAVRIPGLSRLDIGVTRHGTRIPALVTADDLDFATKKTRILLVGFSVSPRPEESILAVLRWFYTSGDAAGYRDRFVLSAVPIANPDGWAAGQSGGNLSGGRPRQAFPPKGTAYSDPKNPESHYLWRWIGISAPDLVIEVGPPGKPALLVPRAGLRGMASLEKLGPPLVATTDLSSSLPRHKPCGTGSIPALRLVVGADSAGKDATRQLLKIFGSGFSGPSPARREIQRRQTRTPIQIAGQLVRRYGQQLNQVAYIPALALVGRIRLGQLTGDPSHLKDVERIVAPYAEGKKPTIPKGRVSGSNHSGHLIFAELARVTGKPVYLRLARRAAEVAFDKQGRPLAAMPGHVEMSDSVFMACPILVETGALTGDDRFPAMALRHLRFMLGKNLRPDGLHAHSPLDPAPWGRGNGFPALGLAWCLSHLPAAAPERSEILAAHRAHLKALVGFQDPTGTWHQVVDHSGSYREFTSTCMITYAMIRGIRRGWLDEKTYSAVVARAWPAIQSRIATDATLVDVCTGTGKQKNLRAYFDRPAILGADNRGGAMALLVTTEMARWRREKRQP
;
A
#
# COMPACT_ATOMS: atom_id res chain seq x y z
N MET A 1 20.41 -62.20 -25.66
CA MET A 1 21.20 -61.73 -26.82
C MET A 1 21.62 -60.29 -26.58
N ILE A 2 22.93 -60.10 -26.37
CA ILE A 2 23.76 -58.99 -26.87
C ILE A 2 23.19 -57.55 -26.79
N LYS A 3 23.64 -56.80 -25.78
CA LYS A 3 24.05 -55.38 -25.93
C LYS A 3 25.38 -55.35 -26.70
N PRO A 4 25.76 -54.32 -27.48
CA PRO A 4 26.15 -52.99 -26.96
C PRO A 4 25.89 -51.82 -27.95
N GLY A 5 26.17 -50.53 -27.71
CA GLY A 5 26.81 -49.78 -26.63
C GLY A 5 27.12 -48.33 -27.06
N GLY A 6 27.79 -47.58 -26.17
CA GLY A 6 28.40 -46.24 -26.38
C GLY A 6 27.39 -45.08 -26.34
N GLY A 7 27.45 -44.07 -25.49
CA GLY A 7 28.50 -43.57 -24.60
C GLY A 7 29.14 -42.33 -25.19
N ASP A 8 28.79 -41.12 -24.73
CA ASP A 8 29.76 -40.17 -24.15
C ASP A 8 29.10 -38.93 -23.50
N ARG A 9 29.93 -38.21 -22.74
CA ARG A 9 29.69 -37.29 -21.63
C ARG A 9 29.23 -35.86 -21.98
N MET A 10 28.62 -35.27 -20.94
CA MET A 10 28.70 -33.88 -20.46
C MET A 10 29.31 -32.79 -21.35
N ARG A 11 28.58 -31.68 -21.48
CA ARG A 11 29.01 -30.31 -21.11
C ARG A 11 27.78 -29.39 -21.03
N GLY A 12 27.68 -28.63 -19.94
CA GLY A 12 26.56 -27.74 -19.68
C GLY A 12 26.63 -26.41 -20.44
N PHE A 13 25.54 -25.66 -20.42
CA PHE A 13 25.45 -24.21 -20.19
C PHE A 13 23.98 -23.77 -20.33
N GLY A 14 23.56 -22.84 -19.48
CA GLY A 14 22.57 -21.83 -19.88
C GLY A 14 21.11 -22.07 -19.53
N THR A 15 20.73 -21.69 -18.32
CA THR A 15 19.37 -21.24 -17.99
C THR A 15 18.88 -20.19 -19.00
N GLY A 16 17.74 -20.43 -19.64
CA GLY A 16 17.09 -19.45 -20.48
C GLY A 16 15.69 -19.87 -20.90
N ILE A 17 14.73 -18.97 -20.68
CA ILE A 17 13.39 -18.94 -21.29
C ILE A 17 12.34 -19.84 -20.61
N VAL A 18 11.80 -19.34 -19.49
CA VAL A 18 10.38 -19.51 -19.16
C VAL A 18 9.86 -18.15 -18.72
N GLY A 19 9.11 -17.47 -19.60
CA GLY A 19 8.58 -16.16 -19.27
C GLY A 19 7.90 -15.46 -20.45
N LEU A 20 6.73 -15.95 -20.86
CA LEU A 20 5.66 -15.13 -21.43
C LEU A 20 4.40 -15.98 -21.55
N ILE A 21 3.23 -15.33 -21.51
CA ILE A 21 1.86 -15.90 -21.52
C ILE A 21 1.26 -16.14 -20.11
N ILE A 22 1.21 -15.07 -19.29
CA ILE A 22 0.06 -14.79 -18.41
C ILE A 22 -0.13 -13.27 -18.42
N GLY A 23 -0.74 -12.73 -19.47
CA GLY A 23 -0.91 -11.28 -19.63
C GLY A 23 -2.20 -10.81 -20.30
N LEU A 24 -3.10 -11.73 -20.69
CA LEU A 24 -4.25 -11.36 -21.55
C LEU A 24 -5.62 -11.91 -21.10
N MET A 25 -5.78 -12.34 -19.85
CA MET A 25 -7.09 -12.77 -19.34
C MET A 25 -7.42 -12.17 -17.97
N PHE A 26 -7.46 -10.83 -17.83
CA PHE A 26 -8.15 -10.16 -16.69
C PHE A 26 -8.58 -8.72 -17.03
N CYS A 27 -8.93 -8.42 -18.29
CA CYS A 27 -9.58 -7.15 -18.64
C CYS A 27 -11.10 -7.30 -18.54
N GLY A 28 -11.61 -7.23 -17.32
CA GLY A 28 -13.05 -7.31 -17.04
C GLY A 28 -13.30 -7.24 -15.55
N GLY A 29 -12.97 -6.10 -14.92
CA GLY A 29 -13.36 -5.85 -13.54
C GLY A 29 -14.89 -5.77 -13.42
N PRO A 30 -15.49 -6.19 -12.29
CA PRO A 30 -16.92 -6.03 -12.07
C PRO A 30 -17.30 -4.54 -12.09
N ALA A 31 -18.48 -4.24 -12.64
CA ALA A 31 -19.00 -2.89 -12.76
C ALA A 31 -19.00 -2.18 -11.40
N THR A 32 -18.16 -1.15 -11.28
CA THR A 32 -18.15 -0.26 -10.13
C THR A 32 -19.45 0.52 -10.09
N VAL A 33 -19.98 0.80 -8.89
CA VAL A 33 -21.02 1.82 -8.72
C VAL A 33 -20.39 3.14 -9.18
N ALA A 34 -20.71 3.55 -10.40
CA ALA A 34 -20.08 4.70 -11.02
C ALA A 34 -20.48 5.96 -10.24
N ALA A 35 -19.57 6.46 -9.41
CA ALA A 35 -19.63 7.83 -8.96
C ALA A 35 -19.75 8.72 -10.21
N GLU A 36 -20.72 9.63 -10.21
CA GLU A 36 -21.01 10.50 -11.34
C GLU A 36 -19.71 11.18 -11.82
N GLN A 37 -19.28 10.84 -13.04
CA GLN A 37 -18.00 11.33 -13.55
C GLN A 37 -18.10 12.81 -13.88
N THR A 38 -17.28 13.61 -13.21
CA THR A 38 -17.12 15.04 -13.50
C THR A 38 -16.74 15.27 -14.97
N GLU A 39 -17.09 16.43 -15.52
CA GLU A 39 -16.66 16.81 -16.87
C GLU A 39 -15.13 16.77 -17.01
N ALA A 40 -14.42 17.21 -15.97
CA ALA A 40 -12.97 17.13 -15.89
C ALA A 40 -12.47 15.69 -15.97
N SER A 41 -13.08 14.74 -15.24
CA SER A 41 -12.76 13.32 -15.34
C SER A 41 -12.97 12.78 -16.75
N ARG A 42 -14.09 13.15 -17.42
CA ARG A 42 -14.36 12.76 -18.81
C ARG A 42 -13.36 13.35 -19.80
N LYS A 43 -12.88 14.58 -19.60
CA LYS A 43 -11.83 15.20 -20.43
C LYS A 43 -10.49 14.48 -20.24
N VAL A 44 -10.10 14.19 -19.01
CA VAL A 44 -8.88 13.44 -18.69
C VAL A 44 -8.94 12.04 -19.30
N ASP A 45 -10.04 11.32 -19.10
CA ASP A 45 -10.20 9.96 -19.59
C ASP A 45 -10.15 9.91 -21.13
N ARG A 46 -10.77 10.87 -21.82
CA ARG A 46 -10.67 11.02 -23.29
C ARG A 46 -9.24 11.30 -23.76
N LEU A 47 -8.55 12.23 -23.11
CA LEU A 47 -7.16 12.56 -23.47
C LEU A 47 -6.25 11.33 -23.34
N ILE A 48 -6.33 10.63 -22.21
CA ILE A 48 -5.48 9.46 -21.95
C ILE A 48 -5.86 8.30 -22.87
N ALA A 49 -7.16 8.05 -23.10
CA ALA A 49 -7.61 6.97 -23.99
C ALA A 49 -7.22 7.20 -25.47
N ALA A 50 -7.13 8.46 -25.90
CA ALA A 50 -6.66 8.83 -27.24
C ALA A 50 -5.15 8.54 -27.44
N VAL A 51 -4.39 8.32 -26.36
CA VAL A 51 -2.95 8.05 -26.41
C VAL A 51 -2.69 6.58 -26.14
N ARG A 52 -2.67 5.78 -27.22
CA ARG A 52 -2.23 4.39 -27.18
C ARG A 52 -0.75 4.31 -27.53
N ILE A 53 0.10 4.28 -26.51
CA ILE A 53 1.54 4.11 -26.68
C ILE A 53 1.94 2.72 -26.14
N PRO A 54 2.54 1.84 -26.95
CA PRO A 54 2.96 0.52 -26.52
C PRO A 54 3.85 0.57 -25.26
N GLY A 55 3.57 -0.31 -24.30
CA GLY A 55 4.36 -0.44 -23.07
C GLY A 55 4.00 0.54 -21.95
N LEU A 56 3.16 1.55 -22.19
CA LEU A 56 2.62 2.40 -21.11
C LEU A 56 1.27 1.93 -20.65
N SER A 57 1.08 1.99 -19.33
CA SER A 57 -0.17 1.74 -18.64
C SER A 57 -0.56 2.97 -17.82
N ARG A 58 -1.85 3.25 -17.78
CA ARG A 58 -2.39 4.28 -16.87
C ARG A 58 -2.41 3.72 -15.45
N LEU A 59 -2.00 4.55 -14.50
CA LEU A 59 -2.40 4.46 -13.09
C LEU A 59 -2.86 5.83 -12.61
N ASP A 60 -3.58 5.89 -11.50
CA ASP A 60 -3.95 7.15 -10.88
C ASP A 60 -3.10 7.37 -9.60
N ILE A 61 -2.57 8.58 -9.44
CA ILE A 61 -1.67 8.93 -8.32
C ILE A 61 -2.39 9.70 -7.22
N GLY A 62 -3.61 10.18 -7.49
CA GLY A 62 -4.36 11.01 -6.57
C GLY A 62 -5.75 11.38 -7.08
N VAL A 63 -6.46 12.13 -6.26
CA VAL A 63 -7.80 12.65 -6.54
C VAL A 63 -7.91 14.08 -6.02
N THR A 64 -8.48 14.98 -6.83
CA THR A 64 -8.68 16.39 -6.47
C THR A 64 -9.83 16.57 -5.48
N ARG A 65 -10.05 17.82 -5.03
CA ARG A 65 -11.22 18.20 -4.22
C ARG A 65 -12.55 17.97 -4.96
N HIS A 66 -12.56 18.12 -6.29
CA HIS A 66 -13.73 17.86 -7.13
C HIS A 66 -13.92 16.40 -7.52
N GLY A 67 -13.03 15.50 -7.07
CA GLY A 67 -13.16 14.06 -7.33
C GLY A 67 -12.50 13.62 -8.64
N THR A 68 -11.80 14.51 -9.33
CA THR A 68 -11.10 14.20 -10.57
C THR A 68 -9.79 13.47 -10.28
N ARG A 69 -9.55 12.35 -10.98
CA ARG A 69 -8.32 11.55 -10.82
C ARG A 69 -7.13 12.24 -11.47
N ILE A 70 -5.96 12.13 -10.83
CA ILE A 70 -4.69 12.63 -11.35
C ILE A 70 -3.98 11.46 -12.07
N PRO A 71 -3.94 11.45 -13.41
CA PRO A 71 -3.43 10.32 -14.17
C PRO A 71 -1.89 10.32 -14.21
N ALA A 72 -1.31 9.12 -14.19
CA ALA A 72 0.07 8.88 -14.57
C ALA A 72 0.13 7.78 -15.64
N LEU A 73 1.12 7.90 -16.52
CA LEU A 73 1.48 6.91 -17.53
C LEU A 73 2.83 6.32 -17.16
N VAL A 74 2.87 5.02 -16.91
CA VAL A 74 4.07 4.32 -16.44
C VAL A 74 4.32 3.05 -17.23
N THR A 75 5.54 2.55 -17.16
CA THR A 75 5.96 1.26 -17.69
C THR A 75 6.19 0.24 -16.57
N ALA A 76 6.45 -1.01 -16.93
CA ALA A 76 6.90 -2.01 -15.97
C ALA A 76 8.25 -1.63 -15.31
N ASP A 77 9.16 -0.98 -16.05
CA ASP A 77 10.45 -0.51 -15.53
C ASP A 77 10.29 0.59 -14.45
N ASP A 78 9.21 1.40 -14.52
CA ASP A 78 8.93 2.39 -13.47
C ASP A 78 8.55 1.74 -12.13
N LEU A 79 7.97 0.53 -12.19
CA LEU A 79 7.57 -0.26 -11.03
C LEU A 79 8.68 -1.19 -10.53
N ASP A 80 9.71 -1.41 -11.35
CA ASP A 80 10.89 -2.21 -10.99
C ASP A 80 12.03 -1.32 -10.46
N PHE A 81 12.27 -1.39 -9.15
CA PHE A 81 13.39 -0.66 -8.55
C PHE A 81 14.76 -1.22 -8.92
N ALA A 82 14.85 -2.45 -9.44
CA ALA A 82 16.09 -3.09 -9.86
C ALA A 82 16.51 -2.78 -11.31
N THR A 83 15.65 -2.13 -12.11
CA THR A 83 15.97 -1.83 -13.51
C THR A 83 17.31 -1.09 -13.65
N LYS A 84 18.12 -1.46 -14.65
CA LYS A 84 19.39 -0.76 -14.91
C LYS A 84 19.20 0.57 -15.62
N LYS A 85 17.99 0.83 -16.12
CA LYS A 85 17.67 2.06 -16.84
C LYS A 85 17.49 3.23 -15.89
N THR A 86 17.79 4.42 -16.41
CA THR A 86 17.53 5.69 -15.74
C THR A 86 16.08 6.11 -15.95
N ARG A 87 15.33 6.27 -14.86
CA ARG A 87 13.89 6.56 -14.88
C ARG A 87 13.63 8.06 -14.84
N ILE A 88 12.98 8.60 -15.85
CA ILE A 88 12.66 10.03 -15.96
C ILE A 88 11.15 10.22 -15.92
N LEU A 89 10.68 11.04 -14.98
CA LEU A 89 9.28 11.41 -14.85
C LEU A 89 9.03 12.81 -15.40
N LEU A 90 8.16 12.93 -16.40
CA LEU A 90 7.69 14.20 -16.94
C LEU A 90 6.43 14.66 -16.18
N VAL A 91 6.34 15.94 -15.83
CA VAL A 91 5.19 16.47 -15.07
C VAL A 91 4.67 17.77 -15.68
N GLY A 92 3.38 17.82 -15.99
CA GLY A 92 2.71 19.01 -16.51
C GLY A 92 1.73 19.63 -15.50
N PHE A 93 1.80 20.97 -15.33
CA PHE A 93 0.88 21.72 -14.45
C PHE A 93 0.09 22.82 -15.15
N SER A 94 0.57 23.31 -16.29
CA SER A 94 0.06 24.54 -16.93
C SER A 94 -0.98 24.20 -17.99
N VAL A 95 -1.86 25.15 -18.30
CA VAL A 95 -2.81 25.06 -19.41
C VAL A 95 -2.18 25.60 -20.70
N SER A 96 -1.34 26.62 -20.58
CA SER A 96 -0.57 27.19 -21.67
C SER A 96 0.92 26.91 -21.46
N PRO A 97 1.68 26.46 -22.48
CA PRO A 97 1.30 26.27 -23.88
C PRO A 97 0.87 24.82 -24.16
N ARG A 98 0.00 24.23 -23.32
CA ARG A 98 -0.41 22.81 -23.39
C ARG A 98 0.75 21.80 -23.17
N PRO A 99 1.42 21.84 -22.01
CA PRO A 99 2.51 20.90 -21.68
C PRO A 99 2.10 19.43 -21.79
N GLU A 100 0.83 19.10 -21.58
CA GLU A 100 0.29 17.75 -21.76
C GLU A 100 0.45 17.25 -23.20
N GLU A 101 0.22 18.09 -24.21
CA GLU A 101 0.41 17.72 -25.62
C GLU A 101 1.89 17.43 -25.90
N SER A 102 2.79 18.30 -25.43
CA SER A 102 4.24 18.12 -25.54
C SER A 102 4.72 16.83 -24.85
N ILE A 103 4.24 16.56 -23.63
CA ILE A 103 4.59 15.34 -22.88
C ILE A 103 4.15 14.10 -23.65
N LEU A 104 2.91 14.08 -24.14
CA LEU A 104 2.35 12.93 -24.85
C LEU A 104 3.05 12.72 -26.21
N ALA A 105 3.42 13.79 -26.91
CA ALA A 105 4.23 13.73 -28.12
C ALA A 105 5.63 13.16 -27.87
N VAL A 106 6.32 13.59 -26.79
CA VAL A 106 7.62 13.06 -26.38
C VAL A 106 7.52 11.58 -26.04
N LEU A 107 6.52 11.16 -25.27
CA LEU A 107 6.31 9.74 -24.96
C LEU A 107 6.07 8.94 -26.25
N ARG A 108 5.23 9.44 -27.16
CA ARG A 108 4.94 8.75 -28.42
C ARG A 108 6.22 8.59 -29.24
N TRP A 109 6.99 9.65 -29.44
CA TRP A 109 8.29 9.58 -30.12
C TRP A 109 9.21 8.58 -29.43
N PHE A 110 9.37 8.67 -28.11
CA PHE A 110 10.32 7.84 -27.36
C PHE A 110 10.02 6.35 -27.45
N TYR A 111 8.75 5.95 -27.50
CA TYR A 111 8.36 4.53 -27.51
C TYR A 111 8.03 3.97 -28.89
N THR A 112 7.85 4.81 -29.92
CA THR A 112 7.46 4.35 -31.27
C THR A 112 8.47 4.69 -32.37
N SER A 113 9.34 5.69 -32.18
CA SER A 113 10.33 6.05 -33.20
C SER A 113 11.53 5.10 -33.19
N GLY A 114 12.08 4.82 -34.38
CA GLY A 114 13.38 4.17 -34.55
C GLY A 114 14.53 5.00 -33.96
N ASP A 115 14.46 6.33 -34.08
CA ASP A 115 15.50 7.26 -33.58
C ASP A 115 15.71 7.17 -32.07
N ALA A 116 14.67 6.74 -31.34
CA ALA A 116 14.73 6.61 -29.89
C ALA A 116 15.20 5.22 -29.42
N ALA A 117 15.45 4.27 -30.34
CA ALA A 117 15.79 2.88 -29.99
C ALA A 117 16.99 2.78 -29.04
N GLY A 118 18.13 3.38 -29.38
CA GLY A 118 19.32 3.33 -28.53
C GLY A 118 19.16 4.03 -27.17
N TYR A 119 18.21 4.96 -27.04
CA TYR A 119 17.91 5.58 -25.75
C TYR A 119 17.03 4.69 -24.86
N ARG A 120 16.14 3.87 -25.43
CA ARG A 120 15.26 2.95 -24.68
C ARG A 120 16.03 1.85 -23.92
N ASP A 121 17.26 1.56 -24.33
CA ASP A 121 18.15 0.63 -23.62
C ASP A 121 18.71 1.23 -22.32
N ARG A 122 18.76 2.56 -22.21
CA ARG A 122 19.37 3.30 -21.11
C ARG A 122 18.37 4.07 -20.27
N PHE A 123 17.26 4.48 -20.84
CA PHE A 123 16.28 5.38 -20.24
C PHE A 123 14.87 4.80 -20.30
N VAL A 124 14.05 5.26 -19.37
CA VAL A 124 12.61 5.01 -19.31
C VAL A 124 11.93 6.33 -19.07
N LEU A 125 10.86 6.60 -19.81
CA LEU A 125 10.04 7.80 -19.64
C LEU A 125 8.66 7.42 -19.10
N SER A 126 8.29 8.03 -17.98
CA SER A 126 6.92 8.05 -17.46
C SER A 126 6.43 9.49 -17.36
N ALA A 127 5.13 9.67 -17.13
CA ALA A 127 4.57 11.00 -17.00
C ALA A 127 3.39 11.11 -16.04
N VAL A 128 3.27 12.28 -15.43
CA VAL A 128 2.01 12.84 -14.92
C VAL A 128 1.66 14.00 -15.86
N PRO A 129 0.98 13.73 -16.98
CA PRO A 129 0.78 14.74 -18.02
C PRO A 129 -0.04 15.93 -17.51
N ILE A 130 -0.97 15.68 -16.59
CA ILE A 130 -1.84 16.70 -15.99
C ILE A 130 -1.87 16.52 -14.48
N ALA A 131 -1.04 17.26 -13.75
CA ALA A 131 -0.99 17.22 -12.29
C ALA A 131 -2.12 18.03 -11.63
N ASN A 132 -2.76 18.97 -12.36
CA ASN A 132 -3.90 19.78 -11.91
C ASN A 132 -5.08 19.62 -12.88
N PRO A 133 -5.81 18.48 -12.83
CA PRO A 133 -6.78 18.13 -13.87
C PRO A 133 -8.03 19.01 -13.86
N ASP A 134 -8.47 19.52 -12.72
CA ASP A 134 -9.63 20.43 -12.66
C ASP A 134 -9.30 21.80 -13.23
N GLY A 135 -8.14 22.37 -12.85
CA GLY A 135 -7.67 23.62 -13.44
C GLY A 135 -7.45 23.52 -14.95
N TRP A 136 -6.87 22.40 -15.39
CA TRP A 136 -6.69 22.10 -16.81
C TRP A 136 -8.03 22.01 -17.56
N ALA A 137 -8.99 21.25 -17.04
CA ALA A 137 -10.30 21.09 -17.66
C ALA A 137 -11.11 22.39 -17.77
N ALA A 138 -10.86 23.34 -16.85
CA ALA A 138 -11.47 24.66 -16.82
C ALA A 138 -10.66 25.76 -17.53
N GLY A 139 -9.51 25.42 -18.13
CA GLY A 139 -8.65 26.40 -18.81
C GLY A 139 -7.95 27.39 -17.86
N GLN A 140 -7.93 27.13 -16.55
CA GLN A 140 -7.33 28.03 -15.57
C GLN A 140 -5.83 27.81 -15.42
N SER A 141 -5.04 28.82 -15.78
CA SER A 141 -3.59 28.79 -15.59
C SER A 141 -3.23 28.93 -14.11
N GLY A 142 -2.95 27.81 -13.46
CA GLY A 142 -2.38 27.72 -12.10
C GLY A 142 -3.40 27.40 -11.00
N GLY A 143 -4.64 27.89 -11.08
CA GLY A 143 -5.72 27.59 -10.14
C GLY A 143 -6.28 26.17 -10.32
N ASN A 144 -6.87 25.59 -9.26
CA ASN A 144 -7.44 24.23 -9.27
C ASN A 144 -8.93 24.16 -8.89
N LEU A 145 -9.66 25.26 -9.07
CA LEU A 145 -11.07 25.41 -8.67
C LEU A 145 -11.36 25.18 -7.17
N SER A 146 -10.33 25.11 -6.33
CA SER A 146 -10.45 24.88 -4.88
C SER A 146 -9.75 25.98 -4.06
N GLY A 147 -9.46 27.12 -4.69
CA GLY A 147 -8.73 28.23 -4.09
C GLY A 147 -7.22 27.96 -3.87
N GLY A 148 -6.69 26.87 -4.44
CA GLY A 148 -5.27 26.52 -4.40
C GLY A 148 -4.50 26.84 -5.68
N ARG A 149 -3.18 26.69 -5.58
CA ARG A 149 -2.20 26.81 -6.68
C ARG A 149 -1.19 25.67 -6.59
N PRO A 150 -1.56 24.44 -7.02
CA PRO A 150 -0.77 23.24 -6.72
C PRO A 150 0.70 23.28 -7.17
N ARG A 151 0.98 23.95 -8.30
CA ARG A 151 2.34 24.06 -8.85
C ARG A 151 3.33 24.73 -7.88
N GLN A 152 2.87 25.70 -7.09
CA GLN A 152 3.68 26.54 -6.20
C GLN A 152 3.69 26.04 -4.75
N ALA A 153 3.13 24.86 -4.49
CA ALA A 153 2.91 24.35 -3.14
C ALA A 153 3.87 23.20 -2.77
N PHE A 154 5.16 23.31 -3.13
CA PHE A 154 6.19 22.33 -2.78
C PHE A 154 7.31 22.91 -1.90
N PRO A 155 7.82 22.16 -0.91
CA PRO A 155 7.22 20.95 -0.36
C PRO A 155 5.86 21.26 0.27
N PRO A 156 4.84 20.40 0.08
CA PRO A 156 3.52 20.68 0.61
C PRO A 156 3.55 20.59 2.15
N LYS A 157 2.80 21.48 2.80
CA LYS A 157 2.66 21.57 4.26
C LYS A 157 1.23 21.20 4.68
N GLY A 158 1.02 20.81 5.93
CA GLY A 158 -0.32 20.52 6.46
C GLY A 158 -0.74 19.04 6.39
N THR A 159 -2.04 18.79 6.24
CA THR A 159 -2.71 17.53 6.58
C THR A 159 -2.69 16.45 5.50
N ALA A 160 -1.64 16.41 4.68
CA ALA A 160 -1.50 15.47 3.57
C ALA A 160 -2.65 15.61 2.56
N TYR A 161 -3.26 14.49 2.16
CA TYR A 161 -4.25 14.46 1.09
C TYR A 161 -5.54 15.22 1.40
N SER A 162 -5.84 15.53 2.66
CA SER A 162 -7.04 16.28 3.06
C SER A 162 -6.90 17.80 2.95
N ASP A 163 -5.76 18.29 2.45
CA ASP A 163 -5.55 19.72 2.21
C ASP A 163 -6.73 20.29 1.38
N PRO A 164 -7.43 21.32 1.89
CA PRO A 164 -8.62 21.85 1.24
C PRO A 164 -8.28 22.61 -0.05
N LYS A 165 -7.03 23.07 -0.20
CA LYS A 165 -6.60 23.92 -1.30
C LYS A 165 -5.70 23.19 -2.29
N ASN A 166 -4.73 22.39 -1.83
CA ASN A 166 -3.69 21.82 -2.72
C ASN A 166 -3.48 20.30 -2.52
N PRO A 167 -4.52 19.46 -2.52
CA PRO A 167 -4.31 18.01 -2.36
C PRO A 167 -3.44 17.41 -3.47
N GLU A 168 -3.46 17.97 -4.69
CA GLU A 168 -2.70 17.51 -5.85
C GLU A 168 -1.19 17.54 -5.59
N SER A 169 -0.71 18.60 -4.92
CA SER A 169 0.70 18.73 -4.53
C SER A 169 1.10 17.66 -3.53
N HIS A 170 0.23 17.33 -2.56
CA HIS A 170 0.48 16.24 -1.61
C HIS A 170 0.50 14.87 -2.30
N TYR A 171 -0.44 14.60 -3.20
CA TYR A 171 -0.47 13.37 -4.01
C TYR A 171 0.79 13.22 -4.84
N LEU A 172 1.15 14.24 -5.62
CA LEU A 172 2.32 14.19 -6.48
C LEU A 172 3.62 14.07 -5.67
N TRP A 173 3.76 14.84 -4.59
CA TRP A 173 4.96 14.81 -3.74
C TRP A 173 5.19 13.43 -3.13
N ARG A 174 4.12 12.80 -2.59
CA ARG A 174 4.23 11.46 -2.00
C ARG A 174 4.41 10.37 -3.04
N TRP A 175 3.74 10.49 -4.19
CA TRP A 175 3.96 9.59 -5.32
C TRP A 175 5.41 9.60 -5.78
N ILE A 176 5.99 10.79 -6.00
CA ILE A 176 7.39 10.94 -6.40
C ILE A 176 8.33 10.40 -5.33
N GLY A 177 8.04 10.62 -4.05
CA GLY A 177 8.83 10.07 -2.95
C GLY A 177 8.90 8.54 -2.93
N ILE A 178 7.78 7.87 -3.20
CA ILE A 178 7.70 6.39 -3.17
C ILE A 178 8.10 5.75 -4.49
N SER A 179 7.68 6.28 -5.64
CA SER A 179 8.11 5.80 -6.97
C SER A 179 9.59 6.10 -7.23
N ALA A 180 10.11 7.16 -6.62
CA ALA A 180 11.52 7.56 -6.58
C ALA A 180 12.20 7.59 -7.96
N PRO A 181 11.68 8.36 -8.95
CA PRO A 181 12.34 8.50 -10.24
C PRO A 181 13.78 9.01 -10.09
N ASP A 182 14.59 8.81 -11.14
CA ASP A 182 15.97 9.24 -11.15
C ASP A 182 16.09 10.73 -11.51
N LEU A 183 15.18 11.23 -12.34
CA LEU A 183 15.04 12.64 -12.70
C LEU A 183 13.56 13.01 -12.82
N VAL A 184 13.19 14.20 -12.33
CA VAL A 184 11.88 14.81 -12.59
C VAL A 184 12.03 16.03 -13.49
N ILE A 185 11.25 16.10 -14.56
CA ILE A 185 11.22 17.23 -15.48
C ILE A 185 9.86 17.91 -15.36
N GLU A 186 9.84 19.12 -14.79
CA GLU A 186 8.65 19.99 -14.82
C GLU A 186 8.56 20.62 -16.21
N VAL A 187 7.50 20.29 -16.98
CA VAL A 187 7.28 20.80 -18.34
C VAL A 187 6.37 22.03 -18.28
N GLY A 188 6.82 23.11 -18.92
CA GLY A 188 6.25 24.44 -18.81
C GLY A 188 6.99 25.31 -17.79
N PRO A 189 6.57 26.58 -17.58
CA PRO A 189 5.47 27.29 -18.24
C PRO A 189 5.90 27.74 -19.67
N PRO A 190 5.11 28.54 -20.41
CA PRO A 190 5.48 28.94 -21.77
C PRO A 190 6.67 29.89 -21.76
N GLY A 191 7.51 29.81 -22.79
CA GLY A 191 8.61 30.74 -23.00
C GLY A 191 9.58 30.27 -24.07
N LYS A 192 10.74 30.92 -24.15
CA LYS A 192 11.80 30.48 -25.06
C LYS A 192 12.29 29.08 -24.63
N PRO A 193 12.32 28.09 -25.54
CA PRO A 193 12.70 26.72 -25.20
C PRO A 193 14.07 26.64 -24.51
N ALA A 194 14.09 26.17 -23.26
CA ALA A 194 15.29 26.10 -22.44
C ALA A 194 15.16 25.07 -21.31
N LEU A 195 16.30 24.54 -20.88
CA LEU A 195 16.43 23.77 -19.64
C LEU A 195 16.89 24.71 -18.53
N LEU A 196 16.04 24.95 -17.54
CA LEU A 196 16.43 25.69 -16.33
C LEU A 196 16.84 24.68 -15.26
N VAL A 197 18.07 24.79 -14.78
CA VAL A 197 18.69 23.76 -13.92
C VAL A 197 18.97 24.32 -12.52
N PRO A 198 18.35 23.78 -11.46
CA PRO A 198 18.64 24.17 -10.08
C PRO A 198 20.12 23.99 -9.70
N ARG A 199 20.73 25.01 -9.10
CA ARG A 199 22.05 24.92 -8.44
C ARG A 199 21.85 24.52 -6.97
N ALA A 200 21.53 23.25 -6.74
CA ALA A 200 21.17 22.74 -5.42
C ALA A 200 22.31 22.02 -4.68
N GLY A 201 23.51 21.96 -5.26
CA GLY A 201 24.66 21.23 -4.68
C GLY A 201 24.49 19.71 -4.68
N LEU A 202 23.50 19.18 -5.38
CA LEU A 202 23.25 17.75 -5.47
C LEU A 202 24.22 17.12 -6.49
N ARG A 203 25.16 16.29 -6.03
CA ARG A 203 26.19 15.66 -6.90
C ARG A 203 25.62 15.01 -8.18
N GLY A 204 24.45 14.39 -8.08
CA GLY A 204 23.77 13.77 -9.23
C GLY A 204 23.34 14.74 -10.33
N MET A 205 23.34 16.05 -10.08
CA MET A 205 22.97 17.08 -11.06
C MET A 205 24.18 17.68 -11.81
N ALA A 206 25.41 17.34 -11.45
CA ALA A 206 26.61 17.97 -12.00
C ALA A 206 26.71 17.89 -13.54
N SER A 207 26.26 16.79 -14.15
CA SER A 207 26.23 16.66 -15.62
C SER A 207 25.09 17.47 -16.28
N LEU A 208 24.00 17.73 -15.54
CA LEU A 208 22.85 18.50 -16.02
C LEU A 208 23.10 20.01 -15.92
N GLU A 209 23.93 20.42 -14.98
CA GLU A 209 24.26 21.80 -14.68
C GLU A 209 24.82 22.60 -15.88
N LYS A 210 25.43 21.94 -16.87
CA LYS A 210 25.94 22.61 -18.08
C LYS A 210 24.88 22.77 -19.18
N LEU A 211 23.69 22.16 -19.03
CA LEU A 211 22.67 22.10 -20.08
C LEU A 211 21.85 23.39 -20.23
N GLY A 212 21.92 24.30 -19.26
CA GLY A 212 21.23 25.57 -19.35
C GLY A 212 21.40 26.48 -18.11
N PRO A 213 20.75 27.65 -18.14
CA PRO A 213 20.88 28.65 -17.09
C PRO A 213 20.35 28.16 -15.74
N PRO A 214 20.79 28.78 -14.63
CA PRO A 214 20.32 28.41 -13.29
C PRO A 214 18.81 28.65 -13.15
N LEU A 215 18.10 27.68 -12.57
CA LEU A 215 16.72 27.88 -12.13
C LEU A 215 16.72 28.70 -10.82
N VAL A 216 16.02 29.84 -10.84
CA VAL A 216 15.77 30.67 -9.65
C VAL A 216 15.04 29.86 -8.59
N ALA A 217 15.50 29.94 -7.34
CA ALA A 217 14.89 29.21 -6.22
C ALA A 217 13.46 29.70 -5.97
N THR A 218 12.51 28.76 -5.89
CA THR A 218 11.07 29.00 -5.71
C THR A 218 10.47 27.82 -4.93
N THR A 219 9.16 27.82 -4.72
CA THR A 219 8.40 26.71 -4.11
C THR A 219 7.80 25.75 -5.16
N ASP A 220 8.28 25.80 -6.39
CA ASP A 220 7.84 24.89 -7.45
C ASP A 220 8.53 23.51 -7.34
N LEU A 221 7.92 22.50 -7.97
CA LEU A 221 8.39 21.11 -7.89
C LEU A 221 9.87 20.93 -8.26
N SER A 222 10.30 21.49 -9.39
CA SER A 222 11.68 21.38 -9.88
C SER A 222 12.70 22.08 -8.98
N SER A 223 12.28 23.08 -8.21
CA SER A 223 13.12 23.74 -7.21
C SER A 223 13.16 22.97 -5.89
N SER A 224 12.06 22.35 -5.49
CA SER A 224 11.93 21.72 -4.17
C SER A 224 12.53 20.32 -4.09
N LEU A 225 12.39 19.48 -5.13
CA LEU A 225 12.85 18.08 -5.12
C LEU A 225 14.36 17.89 -4.90
N PRO A 226 15.27 18.71 -5.45
CA PRO A 226 16.70 18.55 -5.21
C PRO A 226 17.12 18.91 -3.77
N ARG A 227 16.28 19.66 -3.04
CA ARG A 227 16.61 20.25 -1.72
C ARG A 227 15.90 19.59 -0.55
N HIS A 228 14.88 18.79 -0.80
CA HIS A 228 14.05 18.16 0.23
C HIS A 228 13.93 16.66 0.01
N LYS A 229 13.40 15.94 1.00
CA LYS A 229 13.29 14.48 0.99
C LYS A 229 11.80 14.06 1.03
N PRO A 230 11.10 13.97 -0.11
CA PRO A 230 9.73 13.47 -0.12
C PRO A 230 9.64 12.10 0.55
N CYS A 231 8.64 11.89 1.42
CA CYS A 231 8.46 10.66 2.21
C CYS A 231 9.70 10.19 3.01
N GLY A 232 10.67 11.08 3.26
CA GLY A 232 11.95 10.72 3.87
C GLY A 232 12.77 9.71 3.04
N THR A 233 12.55 9.61 1.73
CA THR A 233 13.29 8.67 0.86
C THR A 233 14.59 9.28 0.34
N GLY A 234 14.63 10.57 0.06
CA GLY A 234 15.84 11.25 -0.38
C GLY A 234 15.52 12.38 -1.33
N SER A 235 16.51 13.22 -1.65
CA SER A 235 16.35 14.21 -2.71
C SER A 235 16.32 13.53 -4.08
N ILE A 236 15.69 14.21 -5.04
CA ILE A 236 15.55 13.74 -6.42
C ILE A 236 16.03 14.86 -7.34
N PRO A 237 17.00 14.59 -8.24
CA PRO A 237 17.34 15.52 -9.32
C PRO A 237 16.09 15.99 -10.04
N ALA A 238 15.96 17.29 -10.25
CA ALA A 238 14.85 17.85 -10.99
C ALA A 238 15.28 19.09 -11.76
N LEU A 239 14.60 19.36 -12.86
CA LEU A 239 14.82 20.55 -13.70
C LEU A 239 13.50 21.02 -14.30
N ARG A 240 13.51 22.22 -14.88
CA ARG A 240 12.38 22.77 -15.61
C ARG A 240 12.68 22.83 -17.10
N LEU A 241 11.78 22.28 -17.89
CA LEU A 241 11.78 22.38 -19.34
C LEU A 241 10.76 23.44 -19.76
N VAL A 242 11.25 24.63 -20.10
CA VAL A 242 10.43 25.67 -20.72
C VAL A 242 10.16 25.26 -22.16
N VAL A 243 8.89 25.26 -22.54
CA VAL A 243 8.43 24.90 -23.89
C VAL A 243 7.84 26.12 -24.58
N GLY A 244 8.04 26.21 -25.89
CA GLY A 244 7.39 27.21 -26.73
C GLY A 244 5.94 26.86 -27.03
N ALA A 245 5.33 27.55 -27.99
CA ALA A 245 3.98 27.25 -28.48
C ALA A 245 3.91 26.00 -29.40
N ASP A 246 5.03 25.28 -29.61
CA ASP A 246 5.07 24.10 -30.45
C ASP A 246 4.36 22.91 -29.81
N SER A 247 3.16 22.60 -30.30
CA SER A 247 2.34 21.47 -29.88
C SER A 247 2.87 20.12 -30.38
N ALA A 248 3.81 20.08 -31.33
CA ALA A 248 4.37 18.84 -31.86
C ALA A 248 5.46 18.23 -30.95
N GLY A 249 5.82 18.90 -29.86
CA GLY A 249 6.81 18.43 -28.88
C GLY A 249 8.24 18.38 -29.42
N LYS A 250 8.56 19.02 -30.56
CA LYS A 250 9.92 18.96 -31.15
C LYS A 250 10.92 19.64 -30.24
N ASP A 251 10.54 20.77 -29.65
CA ASP A 251 11.37 21.47 -28.66
C ASP A 251 11.64 20.61 -27.44
N ALA A 252 10.60 19.96 -26.90
CA ALA A 252 10.72 19.09 -25.74
C ALA A 252 11.63 17.88 -26.04
N THR A 253 11.46 17.24 -27.19
CA THR A 253 12.33 16.14 -27.67
C THR A 253 13.77 16.61 -27.81
N ARG A 254 14.02 17.78 -28.42
CA ARG A 254 15.38 18.34 -28.60
C ARG A 254 16.07 18.57 -27.26
N GLN A 255 15.38 19.12 -26.27
CA GLN A 255 15.96 19.33 -24.95
C GLN A 255 16.18 18.00 -24.21
N LEU A 256 15.28 17.03 -24.38
CA LEU A 256 15.46 15.69 -23.81
C LEU A 256 16.67 14.95 -24.39
N LEU A 257 16.94 15.08 -25.69
CA LEU A 257 18.14 14.54 -26.33
C LEU A 257 19.44 15.09 -25.69
N LYS A 258 19.46 16.36 -25.29
CA LYS A 258 20.60 16.93 -24.54
C LYS A 258 20.80 16.26 -23.19
N ILE A 259 19.71 15.92 -22.50
CA ILE A 259 19.77 15.18 -21.23
C ILE A 259 20.34 13.78 -21.47
N PHE A 260 19.87 13.07 -22.50
CA PHE A 260 20.38 11.74 -22.86
C PHE A 260 21.88 11.76 -23.23
N GLY A 261 22.34 12.84 -23.88
CA GLY A 261 23.74 13.08 -24.20
C GLY A 261 24.60 13.61 -23.05
N SER A 262 24.01 14.02 -21.92
CA SER A 262 24.77 14.66 -20.83
C SER A 262 25.65 13.71 -20.00
N GLY A 263 25.45 12.40 -20.14
CA GLY A 263 26.04 11.39 -19.23
C GLY A 263 25.30 11.25 -17.89
N PHE A 264 24.17 11.94 -17.70
CA PHE A 264 23.31 11.75 -16.54
C PHE A 264 22.82 10.29 -16.44
N SER A 265 22.85 9.74 -15.23
CA SER A 265 22.34 8.41 -14.92
C SER A 265 21.83 8.32 -13.48
N GLY A 266 20.85 7.42 -13.28
CA GLY A 266 20.41 7.01 -11.96
C GLY A 266 21.39 6.05 -11.27
N PRO A 267 21.08 5.55 -10.06
CA PRO A 267 19.86 5.82 -9.31
C PRO A 267 19.91 7.16 -8.54
N SER A 268 18.78 7.86 -8.41
CA SER A 268 18.63 9.03 -7.51
C SER A 268 18.86 8.65 -6.04
N PRO A 269 19.17 9.60 -5.14
CA PRO A 269 19.21 9.33 -3.69
C PRO A 269 17.94 8.67 -3.16
N ALA A 270 16.76 9.13 -3.60
CA ALA A 270 15.49 8.50 -3.23
C ALA A 270 15.38 7.05 -3.71
N ARG A 271 15.79 6.76 -4.95
CA ARG A 271 15.76 5.39 -5.50
C ARG A 271 16.70 4.46 -4.74
N ARG A 272 17.91 4.93 -4.42
CA ARG A 272 18.89 4.17 -3.60
C ARG A 272 18.33 3.83 -2.23
N GLU A 273 17.61 4.77 -1.60
CA GLU A 273 16.95 4.51 -0.33
C GLU A 273 15.85 3.45 -0.45
N ILE A 274 15.01 3.51 -1.49
CA ILE A 274 13.98 2.47 -1.71
C ILE A 274 14.64 1.10 -1.98
N GLN A 275 15.68 1.04 -2.81
CA GLN A 275 16.45 -0.18 -3.05
C GLN A 275 17.00 -0.73 -1.73
N ARG A 276 17.64 0.10 -0.91
CA ARG A 276 18.14 -0.27 0.44
C ARG A 276 17.02 -0.76 1.36
N ARG A 277 15.82 -0.19 1.25
CA ARG A 277 14.65 -0.66 2.00
C ARG A 277 14.20 -2.06 1.56
N GLN A 278 14.26 -2.36 0.27
CA GLN A 278 13.81 -3.64 -0.31
C GLN A 278 14.83 -4.78 -0.13
N THR A 279 16.11 -4.51 0.09
CA THR A 279 17.11 -5.56 0.35
C THR A 279 16.98 -6.21 1.74
N ARG A 280 16.30 -5.55 2.68
CA ARG A 280 16.14 -6.07 4.06
C ARG A 280 15.25 -7.30 4.07
N THR A 281 15.71 -8.33 4.76
CA THR A 281 14.92 -9.54 5.02
C THR A 281 13.71 -9.24 5.94
N PRO A 282 12.65 -10.07 5.91
CA PRO A 282 11.51 -9.90 6.81
C PRO A 282 11.90 -9.88 8.29
N ILE A 283 12.87 -10.71 8.72
CA ILE A 283 13.38 -10.74 10.10
C ILE A 283 14.09 -9.44 10.46
N GLN A 284 14.94 -8.90 9.58
CA GLN A 284 15.59 -7.61 9.82
C GLN A 284 14.57 -6.46 9.96
N ILE A 285 13.52 -6.47 9.14
CA ILE A 285 12.44 -5.48 9.24
C ILE A 285 11.66 -5.63 10.56
N ALA A 286 11.28 -6.86 10.93
CA ALA A 286 10.62 -7.12 12.20
C ALA A 286 11.49 -6.66 13.38
N GLY A 287 12.79 -6.94 13.36
CA GLY A 287 13.78 -6.46 14.34
C GLY A 287 13.89 -4.92 14.42
N GLN A 288 13.77 -4.22 13.30
CA GLN A 288 13.70 -2.76 13.26
C GLN A 288 12.39 -2.23 13.88
N LEU A 289 11.25 -2.84 13.51
CA LEU A 289 9.93 -2.45 13.99
C LEU A 289 9.78 -2.65 15.50
N VAL A 290 10.24 -3.78 16.05
CA VAL A 290 10.11 -4.03 17.49
C VAL A 290 10.92 -3.06 18.33
N ARG A 291 11.96 -2.37 17.81
CA ARG A 291 12.64 -1.32 18.60
C ARG A 291 11.76 -0.10 18.88
N ARG A 292 10.70 0.10 18.08
CA ARG A 292 9.80 1.25 18.19
C ARG A 292 8.39 0.89 18.63
N TYR A 293 7.88 -0.25 18.16
CA TYR A 293 6.51 -0.71 18.38
C TYR A 293 6.47 -1.93 19.31
N GLY A 294 5.34 -2.17 19.96
CA GLY A 294 5.19 -3.31 20.90
C GLY A 294 6.01 -3.15 22.19
N GLN A 295 6.19 -1.91 22.66
CA GLN A 295 6.91 -1.58 23.89
C GLN A 295 6.02 -1.41 25.12
N GLN A 296 4.70 -1.29 24.94
CA GLN A 296 3.77 -1.01 26.02
C GLN A 296 2.36 -1.52 25.71
N LEU A 297 1.60 -1.76 26.78
CA LEU A 297 0.16 -2.05 26.75
C LEU A 297 -0.54 -1.09 27.72
N ASN A 298 -0.84 0.13 27.26
CA ASN A 298 -1.48 1.15 28.13
C ASN A 298 -2.94 0.80 28.44
N GLN A 299 -3.61 0.18 27.46
CA GLN A 299 -4.95 -0.39 27.57
C GLN A 299 -4.99 -1.67 26.75
N VAL A 300 -5.82 -2.63 27.15
CA VAL A 300 -6.08 -3.84 26.37
C VAL A 300 -6.91 -3.44 25.15
N ALA A 301 -6.21 -3.18 24.05
CA ALA A 301 -6.75 -2.76 22.76
C ALA A 301 -5.96 -3.44 21.64
N TYR A 302 -6.60 -3.66 20.50
CA TYR A 302 -6.00 -4.44 19.42
C TYR A 302 -4.63 -3.94 18.95
N ILE A 303 -4.43 -2.62 18.91
CA ILE A 303 -3.21 -2.00 18.36
C ILE A 303 -1.96 -2.45 19.13
N PRO A 304 -1.82 -2.13 20.44
CA PRO A 304 -0.67 -2.59 21.21
C PRO A 304 -0.64 -4.12 21.35
N ALA A 305 -1.81 -4.77 21.46
CA ALA A 305 -1.88 -6.23 21.60
C ALA A 305 -1.26 -6.96 20.39
N LEU A 306 -1.60 -6.57 19.17
CA LEU A 306 -1.07 -7.19 17.96
C LEU A 306 0.41 -6.88 17.72
N ALA A 307 0.89 -5.71 18.15
CA ALA A 307 2.32 -5.43 18.13
C ALA A 307 3.09 -6.37 19.08
N LEU A 308 2.53 -6.67 20.26
CA LEU A 308 3.09 -7.65 21.21
C LEU A 308 3.02 -9.07 20.67
N VAL A 309 1.92 -9.47 20.00
CA VAL A 309 1.84 -10.77 19.31
C VAL A 309 2.93 -10.88 18.24
N GLY A 310 3.13 -9.83 17.43
CA GLY A 310 4.23 -9.77 16.47
C GLY A 310 5.61 -9.93 17.13
N ARG A 311 5.81 -9.35 18.32
CA ARG A 311 7.05 -9.49 19.11
C ARG A 311 7.25 -10.93 19.60
N ILE A 312 6.21 -11.61 20.12
CA ILE A 312 6.27 -13.03 20.50
C ILE A 312 6.70 -13.87 19.29
N ARG A 313 6.04 -13.68 18.15
CA ARG A 313 6.32 -14.43 16.91
C ARG A 313 7.73 -14.18 16.38
N LEU A 314 8.25 -12.94 16.51
CA LEU A 314 9.64 -12.65 16.19
C LEU A 314 10.59 -13.48 17.07
N GLY A 315 10.37 -13.52 18.39
CA GLY A 315 11.19 -14.33 19.31
C GLY A 315 11.19 -15.82 18.96
N GLN A 316 10.04 -16.38 18.57
CA GLN A 316 9.97 -17.76 18.09
C GLN A 316 10.74 -17.98 16.78
N LEU A 317 10.74 -16.99 15.88
CA LEU A 317 11.45 -17.07 14.60
C LEU A 317 12.97 -16.98 14.76
N THR A 318 13.44 -16.17 15.72
CA THR A 318 14.87 -15.95 15.99
C THR A 318 15.44 -16.88 17.05
N GLY A 319 14.58 -17.55 17.82
CA GLY A 319 15.01 -18.31 19.00
C GLY A 319 15.43 -17.42 20.18
N ASP A 320 15.06 -16.14 20.17
CA ASP A 320 15.40 -15.20 21.25
C ASP A 320 14.28 -15.14 22.30
N PRO A 321 14.49 -15.70 23.51
CA PRO A 321 13.48 -15.73 24.56
C PRO A 321 13.25 -14.37 25.22
N SER A 322 14.12 -13.38 25.01
CA SER A 322 13.98 -12.03 25.60
C SER A 322 12.67 -11.37 25.17
N HIS A 323 12.26 -11.60 23.91
CA HIS A 323 11.00 -11.09 23.39
C HIS A 323 9.78 -11.55 24.18
N LEU A 324 9.70 -12.84 24.54
CA LEU A 324 8.60 -13.37 25.33
C LEU A 324 8.64 -12.81 26.76
N LYS A 325 9.83 -12.82 27.40
CA LYS A 325 10.01 -12.27 28.76
C LYS A 325 9.57 -10.81 28.85
N ASP A 326 9.91 -10.01 27.84
CA ASP A 326 9.50 -8.60 27.76
C ASP A 326 7.99 -8.45 27.64
N VAL A 327 7.35 -9.28 26.81
CA VAL A 327 5.90 -9.25 26.65
C VAL A 327 5.20 -9.65 27.94
N GLU A 328 5.66 -10.70 28.63
CA GLU A 328 5.14 -11.11 29.94
C GLU A 328 5.24 -9.97 30.96
N ARG A 329 6.38 -9.28 31.01
CA ARG A 329 6.57 -8.09 31.85
C ARG A 329 5.60 -6.96 31.51
N ILE A 330 5.39 -6.67 30.21
CA ILE A 330 4.48 -5.62 29.75
C ILE A 330 3.03 -5.92 30.15
N VAL A 331 2.59 -7.19 30.08
CA VAL A 331 1.22 -7.57 30.40
C VAL A 331 0.99 -7.89 31.89
N ALA A 332 2.06 -8.03 32.68
CA ALA A 332 2.00 -8.44 34.09
C ALA A 332 0.98 -7.65 34.92
N PRO A 333 0.86 -6.30 34.80
CA PRO A 333 -0.14 -5.55 35.57
C PRO A 333 -1.60 -6.01 35.33
N TYR A 334 -1.91 -6.57 34.16
CA TYR A 334 -3.23 -7.12 33.86
C TYR A 334 -3.40 -8.55 34.39
N ALA A 335 -2.36 -9.38 34.26
CA ALA A 335 -2.36 -10.75 34.77
C ALA A 335 -2.43 -10.80 36.31
N GLU A 336 -1.80 -9.84 36.98
CA GLU A 336 -1.79 -9.66 38.43
C GLU A 336 -3.06 -8.98 38.96
N GLY A 337 -4.00 -8.59 38.08
CA GLY A 337 -5.23 -7.89 38.47
C GLY A 337 -5.04 -6.42 38.90
N LYS A 338 -3.82 -5.86 38.79
CA LYS A 338 -3.52 -4.46 39.11
C LYS A 338 -4.14 -3.47 38.12
N LYS A 339 -4.43 -3.90 36.88
CA LYS A 339 -5.15 -3.14 35.86
C LYS A 339 -6.33 -3.94 35.31
N PRO A 340 -7.47 -3.30 35.04
CA PRO A 340 -8.60 -3.97 34.41
C PRO A 340 -8.31 -4.25 32.94
N THR A 341 -8.66 -5.45 32.44
CA THR A 341 -8.53 -5.77 31.01
C THR A 341 -9.72 -5.29 30.18
N ILE A 342 -10.86 -5.04 30.82
CA ILE A 342 -12.05 -4.46 30.21
C ILE A 342 -12.32 -3.12 30.92
N PRO A 343 -12.42 -1.99 30.20
CA PRO A 343 -12.67 -0.69 30.81
C PRO A 343 -14.03 -0.64 31.52
N LYS A 344 -14.14 0.19 32.58
CA LYS A 344 -15.43 0.46 33.23
C LYS A 344 -16.33 1.19 32.23
N GLY A 345 -17.53 0.65 31.97
CA GLY A 345 -18.48 1.21 31.01
C GLY A 345 -18.59 0.43 29.70
N ARG A 346 -18.71 1.13 28.56
CA ARG A 346 -18.99 0.50 27.26
C ARG A 346 -17.78 -0.24 26.71
N VAL A 347 -17.90 -1.56 26.54
CA VAL A 347 -16.88 -2.38 25.88
C VAL A 347 -16.86 -2.10 24.38
N SER A 348 -15.68 -1.82 23.83
CA SER A 348 -15.48 -1.64 22.39
C SER A 348 -14.95 -2.92 21.75
N GLY A 349 -15.21 -3.11 20.45
CA GLY A 349 -14.60 -4.20 19.69
C GLY A 349 -13.07 -4.22 19.77
N SER A 350 -12.43 -3.04 19.86
CA SER A 350 -10.98 -2.93 20.04
C SER A 350 -10.52 -3.62 21.32
N ASN A 351 -11.33 -3.63 22.39
CA ASN A 351 -10.99 -4.31 23.63
C ASN A 351 -11.05 -5.83 23.47
N HIS A 352 -12.05 -6.35 22.77
CA HIS A 352 -12.21 -7.79 22.51
C HIS A 352 -10.98 -8.38 21.83
N SER A 353 -10.61 -7.83 20.67
CA SER A 353 -9.39 -8.26 19.94
C SER A 353 -8.10 -7.88 20.65
N GLY A 354 -8.13 -6.91 21.56
CA GLY A 354 -7.03 -6.64 22.48
C GLY A 354 -6.67 -7.85 23.35
N HIS A 355 -7.62 -8.73 23.65
CA HIS A 355 -7.37 -9.95 24.44
C HIS A 355 -6.72 -11.08 23.65
N LEU A 356 -6.52 -10.94 22.33
CA LEU A 356 -5.75 -11.90 21.54
C LEU A 356 -4.32 -12.06 22.04
N ILE A 357 -3.74 -11.03 22.68
CA ILE A 357 -2.44 -11.17 23.33
C ILE A 357 -2.46 -12.20 24.45
N PHE A 358 -3.55 -12.31 25.20
CA PHE A 358 -3.69 -13.30 26.26
C PHE A 358 -3.95 -14.70 25.69
N ALA A 359 -4.69 -14.82 24.59
CA ALA A 359 -4.83 -16.09 23.88
C ALA A 359 -3.47 -16.61 23.37
N GLU A 360 -2.68 -15.74 22.73
CA GLU A 360 -1.33 -16.09 22.26
C GLU A 360 -0.42 -16.47 23.45
N LEU A 361 -0.44 -15.70 24.55
CA LEU A 361 0.34 -15.99 25.75
C LEU A 361 -0.08 -17.31 26.43
N ALA A 362 -1.38 -17.60 26.51
CA ALA A 362 -1.87 -18.87 27.05
C ALA A 362 -1.29 -20.04 26.23
N ARG A 363 -1.26 -19.91 24.90
CA ARG A 363 -0.77 -20.95 24.00
C ARG A 363 0.74 -21.16 24.11
N VAL A 364 1.52 -20.09 24.25
CA VAL A 364 3.01 -20.20 24.28
C VAL A 364 3.58 -20.45 25.68
N THR A 365 2.84 -20.15 26.75
CA THR A 365 3.30 -20.31 28.14
C THR A 365 2.59 -21.41 28.92
N GLY A 366 1.39 -21.82 28.48
CA GLY A 366 0.51 -22.72 29.24
C GLY A 366 -0.08 -22.11 30.51
N LYS A 367 0.17 -20.83 30.82
CA LYS A 367 -0.25 -20.23 32.10
C LYS A 367 -1.78 -20.03 32.16
N PRO A 368 -2.48 -20.60 33.17
CA PRO A 368 -3.94 -20.52 33.26
C PRO A 368 -4.51 -19.09 33.38
N VAL A 369 -3.73 -18.15 33.92
CA VAL A 369 -4.16 -16.74 34.05
C VAL A 369 -4.49 -16.11 32.70
N TYR A 370 -3.68 -16.38 31.68
CA TYR A 370 -3.90 -15.80 30.35
C TYR A 370 -5.12 -16.40 29.66
N LEU A 371 -5.37 -17.71 29.85
CA LEU A 371 -6.59 -18.35 29.39
C LEU A 371 -7.83 -17.72 30.03
N ARG A 372 -7.82 -17.51 31.35
CA ARG A 372 -8.92 -16.84 32.06
C ARG A 372 -9.19 -15.44 31.51
N LEU A 373 -8.14 -14.67 31.22
CA LEU A 373 -8.29 -13.32 30.65
C LEU A 373 -8.87 -13.35 29.23
N ALA A 374 -8.39 -14.24 28.36
CA ALA A 374 -8.95 -14.41 27.01
C ALA A 374 -10.43 -14.80 27.06
N ARG A 375 -10.77 -15.81 27.88
CA ARG A 375 -12.14 -16.29 28.07
C ARG A 375 -13.09 -15.21 28.57
N ARG A 376 -12.66 -14.39 29.53
CA ARG A 376 -13.48 -13.27 30.05
C ARG A 376 -13.94 -12.31 28.94
N ALA A 377 -13.12 -12.07 27.92
CA ALA A 377 -13.50 -11.22 26.80
C ALA A 377 -14.44 -11.91 25.81
N ALA A 378 -14.35 -13.24 25.65
CA ALA A 378 -15.26 -14.01 24.81
C ALA A 378 -16.64 -14.19 25.46
N GLU A 379 -16.71 -14.33 26.79
CA GLU A 379 -17.97 -14.55 27.53
C GLU A 379 -18.97 -13.40 27.42
N VAL A 380 -18.53 -12.17 27.10
CA VAL A 380 -19.45 -11.05 26.89
C VAL A 380 -20.32 -11.20 25.63
N ALA A 381 -20.12 -12.26 24.85
CA ALA A 381 -20.98 -12.64 23.73
C ALA A 381 -22.27 -13.35 24.16
N PHE A 382 -22.43 -13.65 25.45
CA PHE A 382 -23.54 -14.41 26.00
C PHE A 382 -24.29 -13.59 27.06
N ASP A 383 -25.59 -13.87 27.23
CA ASP A 383 -26.39 -13.28 28.29
C ASP A 383 -26.11 -13.94 29.66
N LYS A 384 -26.79 -13.48 30.72
CA LYS A 384 -26.64 -14.02 32.07
C LYS A 384 -27.04 -15.50 32.19
N GLN A 385 -27.83 -16.01 31.25
CA GLN A 385 -28.26 -17.40 31.16
C GLN A 385 -27.34 -18.24 30.26
N GLY A 386 -26.26 -17.65 29.74
CA GLY A 386 -25.31 -18.32 28.86
C GLY A 386 -25.81 -18.52 27.43
N ARG A 387 -26.89 -17.83 27.02
CA ARG A 387 -27.42 -17.89 25.65
C ARG A 387 -26.68 -16.89 24.76
N PRO A 388 -26.37 -17.24 23.49
CA PRO A 388 -25.63 -16.35 22.60
C PRO A 388 -26.45 -15.10 22.25
N LEU A 389 -25.81 -13.94 22.29
CA LEU A 389 -26.39 -12.68 21.83
C LEU A 389 -26.57 -12.69 20.30
N ALA A 390 -27.30 -11.70 19.75
CA ALA A 390 -27.44 -11.56 18.29
C ALA A 390 -26.09 -11.32 17.59
N ALA A 391 -25.22 -10.53 18.22
CA ALA A 391 -23.88 -10.20 17.76
C ALA A 391 -23.01 -9.81 18.96
N MET A 392 -21.69 -9.85 18.79
CA MET A 392 -20.75 -9.39 19.81
C MET A 392 -21.02 -7.92 20.18
N PRO A 393 -21.12 -7.57 21.48
CA PRO A 393 -21.26 -6.17 21.90
C PRO A 393 -20.13 -5.30 21.38
N GLY A 394 -20.41 -4.03 21.07
CA GLY A 394 -19.38 -3.09 20.60
C GLY A 394 -19.00 -3.26 19.11
N HIS A 395 -19.74 -4.06 18.34
CA HIS A 395 -19.55 -4.25 16.89
C HIS A 395 -19.71 -2.97 16.07
N VAL A 396 -20.60 -2.09 16.52
CA VAL A 396 -20.97 -0.82 15.86
C VAL A 396 -21.24 -0.95 14.36
N GLU A 397 -21.56 -2.14 13.84
CA GLU A 397 -21.83 -2.41 12.42
C GLU A 397 -20.70 -1.99 11.46
N MET A 398 -19.46 -1.93 11.96
CA MET A 398 -18.29 -1.71 11.12
C MET A 398 -17.70 -3.05 10.71
N SER A 399 -17.22 -3.18 9.47
CA SER A 399 -16.64 -4.42 8.95
C SER A 399 -15.41 -4.85 9.76
N ASP A 400 -14.76 -3.88 10.43
CA ASP A 400 -13.80 -4.04 11.51
C ASP A 400 -14.21 -5.15 12.50
N SER A 401 -15.49 -5.23 12.83
CA SER A 401 -16.04 -6.12 13.84
C SER A 401 -15.79 -7.61 13.54
N VAL A 402 -15.64 -7.97 12.27
CA VAL A 402 -15.25 -9.35 11.90
C VAL A 402 -13.94 -9.74 12.57
N PHE A 403 -12.93 -8.86 12.53
CA PHE A 403 -11.67 -9.05 13.25
C PHE A 403 -11.80 -8.77 14.75
N MET A 404 -12.59 -7.77 15.15
CA MET A 404 -12.66 -7.40 16.56
C MET A 404 -13.27 -8.51 17.43
N ALA A 405 -14.19 -9.32 16.88
CA ALA A 405 -14.95 -10.31 17.65
C ALA A 405 -14.63 -11.77 17.31
N CYS A 406 -14.62 -12.16 16.03
CA CYS A 406 -14.54 -13.59 15.66
C CYS A 406 -13.25 -14.27 16.16
N PRO A 407 -12.05 -13.66 16.04
CA PRO A 407 -10.80 -14.28 16.49
C PRO A 407 -10.78 -14.65 17.98
N ILE A 408 -11.24 -13.76 18.88
CA ILE A 408 -11.18 -14.04 20.33
C ILE A 408 -12.15 -15.15 20.73
N LEU A 409 -13.31 -15.24 20.06
CA LEU A 409 -14.27 -16.33 20.22
C LEU A 409 -13.65 -17.67 19.78
N VAL A 410 -13.09 -17.73 18.57
CA VAL A 410 -12.46 -18.95 18.04
C VAL A 410 -11.27 -19.37 18.90
N GLU A 411 -10.39 -18.44 19.28
CA GLU A 411 -9.23 -18.73 20.13
C GLU A 411 -9.66 -19.29 21.48
N THR A 412 -10.70 -18.72 22.09
CA THR A 412 -11.22 -19.22 23.36
C THR A 412 -11.77 -20.63 23.21
N GLY A 413 -12.61 -20.90 22.20
CA GLY A 413 -13.12 -22.24 21.92
C GLY A 413 -12.00 -23.25 21.71
N ALA A 414 -10.97 -22.89 20.94
CA ALA A 414 -9.82 -23.76 20.69
C ALA A 414 -8.96 -24.03 21.94
N LEU A 415 -8.90 -23.08 22.88
CA LEU A 415 -8.15 -23.23 24.13
C LEU A 415 -8.92 -23.95 25.24
N THR A 416 -10.26 -23.94 25.19
CA THR A 416 -11.13 -24.53 26.23
C THR A 416 -11.86 -25.79 25.80
N GLY A 417 -11.99 -26.05 24.50
CA GLY A 417 -12.86 -27.09 23.96
C GLY A 417 -14.36 -26.76 24.05
N ASP A 418 -14.74 -25.49 24.20
CA ASP A 418 -16.15 -25.07 24.32
C ASP A 418 -16.67 -24.58 22.96
N ASP A 419 -17.43 -25.46 22.29
CA ASP A 419 -17.95 -25.25 20.93
C ASP A 419 -18.97 -24.10 20.83
N ARG A 420 -19.48 -23.59 21.96
CA ARG A 420 -20.36 -22.41 21.95
C ARG A 420 -19.65 -21.17 21.42
N PHE A 421 -18.33 -21.04 21.63
CA PHE A 421 -17.60 -19.86 21.17
C PHE A 421 -17.40 -19.82 19.64
N PRO A 422 -16.91 -20.89 18.97
CA PRO A 422 -16.89 -20.95 17.50
C PRO A 422 -18.27 -20.74 16.87
N ALA A 423 -19.32 -21.37 17.41
CA ALA A 423 -20.69 -21.16 16.95
C ALA A 423 -21.12 -19.68 17.04
N MET A 424 -20.76 -19.02 18.14
CA MET A 424 -21.00 -17.58 18.32
C MET A 424 -20.16 -16.72 17.35
N ALA A 425 -18.94 -17.15 17.01
CA ALA A 425 -18.11 -16.47 16.00
C ALA A 425 -18.78 -16.51 14.62
N LEU A 426 -19.30 -17.67 14.21
CA LEU A 426 -20.05 -17.79 12.95
C LEU A 426 -21.34 -16.96 12.96
N ARG A 427 -22.08 -16.98 14.08
CA ARG A 427 -23.26 -16.14 14.27
C ARG A 427 -22.94 -14.66 14.08
N HIS A 428 -21.85 -14.18 14.69
CA HIS A 428 -21.41 -12.80 14.52
C HIS A 428 -20.96 -12.49 13.09
N LEU A 429 -20.24 -13.41 12.43
CA LEU A 429 -19.83 -13.26 11.04
C LEU A 429 -21.05 -13.07 10.14
N ARG A 430 -22.06 -13.95 10.23
CA ARG A 430 -23.31 -13.86 9.45
C ARG A 430 -24.02 -12.52 9.67
N PHE A 431 -24.10 -12.06 10.92
CA PHE A 431 -24.65 -10.75 11.24
C PHE A 431 -23.90 -9.63 10.51
N MET A 432 -22.56 -9.65 10.55
CA MET A 432 -21.75 -8.61 9.90
C MET A 432 -21.80 -8.68 8.37
N LEU A 433 -21.83 -9.89 7.78
CA LEU A 433 -21.98 -10.06 6.33
C LEU A 433 -23.32 -9.51 5.85
N GLY A 434 -24.42 -9.75 6.59
CA GLY A 434 -25.73 -9.18 6.26
C GLY A 434 -25.81 -7.65 6.35
N LYS A 435 -24.82 -7.00 6.96
CA LYS A 435 -24.75 -5.53 7.07
C LYS A 435 -23.77 -4.90 6.08
N ASN A 436 -22.68 -5.59 5.75
CA ASN A 436 -21.52 -4.95 5.14
C ASN A 436 -21.00 -5.66 3.87
N LEU A 437 -21.43 -6.89 3.57
CA LEU A 437 -20.98 -7.57 2.35
C LEU A 437 -21.63 -6.91 1.13
N ARG A 438 -20.81 -6.51 0.16
CA ARG A 438 -21.25 -5.94 -1.12
C ARG A 438 -21.42 -7.06 -2.17
N PRO A 439 -22.22 -6.84 -3.21
CA PRO A 439 -22.38 -7.79 -4.32
C PRO A 439 -21.09 -8.12 -5.08
N ASP A 440 -20.12 -7.20 -5.10
CA ASP A 440 -18.81 -7.37 -5.72
C ASP A 440 -17.82 -8.19 -4.86
N GLY A 441 -18.24 -8.65 -3.68
CA GLY A 441 -17.42 -9.42 -2.74
C GLY A 441 -16.50 -8.57 -1.85
N LEU A 442 -16.53 -7.25 -1.96
CA LEU A 442 -15.89 -6.35 -0.99
C LEU A 442 -16.78 -6.13 0.23
N HIS A 443 -16.20 -5.55 1.29
CA HIS A 443 -16.95 -5.10 2.46
C HIS A 443 -17.11 -3.58 2.42
N ALA A 444 -18.35 -3.11 2.47
CA ALA A 444 -18.64 -1.74 2.88
C ALA A 444 -18.12 -1.52 4.31
N HIS A 445 -17.60 -0.34 4.61
CA HIS A 445 -17.12 -0.07 5.97
C HIS A 445 -18.26 -0.16 6.98
N SER A 446 -19.44 0.37 6.66
CA SER A 446 -20.63 0.28 7.50
C SER A 446 -21.91 0.57 6.70
N PRO A 447 -23.11 0.31 7.25
CA PRO A 447 -24.37 0.70 6.62
C PRO A 447 -24.54 2.22 6.40
N LEU A 448 -23.74 3.07 7.06
CA LEU A 448 -23.85 4.53 6.92
C LEU A 448 -23.32 5.04 5.56
N ASP A 449 -22.30 4.39 5.02
CA ASP A 449 -21.72 4.70 3.71
C ASP A 449 -21.09 3.43 3.13
N PRO A 450 -21.44 3.04 1.89
CA PRO A 450 -21.05 1.76 1.32
C PRO A 450 -19.60 1.72 0.83
N ALA A 451 -18.79 2.76 1.03
CA ALA A 451 -17.41 2.79 0.55
C ALA A 451 -16.61 1.61 1.11
N PRO A 452 -15.89 0.87 0.25
CA PRO A 452 -15.05 -0.23 0.67
C PRO A 452 -13.72 0.34 1.17
N TRP A 453 -13.75 0.88 2.39
CA TRP A 453 -12.55 1.42 3.05
C TRP A 453 -11.46 0.34 3.13
N GLY A 454 -10.22 0.70 2.79
CA GLY A 454 -9.09 -0.21 2.68
C GLY A 454 -8.89 -1.04 3.94
N ARG A 455 -8.75 -0.40 5.11
CA ARG A 455 -8.61 -1.14 6.38
C ARG A 455 -9.92 -1.80 6.83
N GLY A 456 -11.08 -1.24 6.44
CA GLY A 456 -12.39 -1.89 6.60
C GLY A 456 -12.47 -3.23 5.85
N ASN A 457 -11.70 -3.43 4.78
CA ASN A 457 -11.51 -4.72 4.11
C ASN A 457 -10.32 -5.50 4.69
N GLY A 458 -9.27 -4.82 5.14
CA GLY A 458 -8.15 -5.46 5.83
C GLY A 458 -8.59 -6.23 7.09
N PHE A 459 -9.55 -5.71 7.85
CA PHE A 459 -10.03 -6.36 9.07
C PHE A 459 -10.71 -7.72 8.82
N PRO A 460 -11.76 -7.86 7.98
CA PRO A 460 -12.29 -9.17 7.63
C PRO A 460 -11.23 -10.14 7.09
N ALA A 461 -10.32 -9.67 6.21
CA ALA A 461 -9.24 -10.49 5.69
C ALA A 461 -8.34 -11.06 6.81
N LEU A 462 -7.88 -10.21 7.73
CA LEU A 462 -7.06 -10.59 8.87
C LEU A 462 -7.82 -11.49 9.86
N GLY A 463 -9.07 -11.13 10.17
CA GLY A 463 -9.92 -11.81 11.15
C GLY A 463 -10.24 -13.24 10.73
N LEU A 464 -10.67 -13.44 9.49
CA LEU A 464 -10.99 -14.77 8.98
C LEU A 464 -9.74 -15.65 8.85
N ALA A 465 -8.61 -15.09 8.42
CA ALA A 465 -7.34 -15.81 8.42
C ALA A 465 -6.91 -16.23 9.84
N TRP A 466 -7.18 -15.39 10.84
CA TRP A 466 -6.94 -15.71 12.25
C TRP A 466 -7.86 -16.83 12.73
N CYS A 467 -9.17 -16.72 12.52
CA CYS A 467 -10.13 -17.76 12.88
C CYS A 467 -9.76 -19.12 12.29
N LEU A 468 -9.49 -19.19 10.98
CA LEU A 468 -9.12 -20.44 10.31
C LEU A 468 -7.80 -21.04 10.81
N SER A 469 -6.91 -20.24 11.43
CA SER A 469 -5.66 -20.73 12.02
C SER A 469 -5.88 -21.53 13.31
N HIS A 470 -7.04 -21.37 13.95
CA HIS A 470 -7.33 -21.95 15.27
C HIS A 470 -8.60 -22.79 15.30
N LEU A 471 -9.46 -22.73 14.28
CA LEU A 471 -10.58 -23.66 14.12
C LEU A 471 -10.08 -25.09 13.82
N PRO A 472 -10.54 -26.10 14.59
CA PRO A 472 -10.33 -27.50 14.24
C PRO A 472 -10.85 -27.82 12.83
N ALA A 473 -10.20 -28.75 12.13
CA ALA A 473 -10.59 -29.14 10.77
C ALA A 473 -12.04 -29.67 10.70
N ALA A 474 -12.48 -30.35 11.76
CA ALA A 474 -13.82 -30.92 11.90
C ALA A 474 -14.88 -29.93 12.43
N ALA A 475 -14.51 -28.69 12.76
CA ALA A 475 -15.44 -27.72 13.30
C ALA A 475 -16.56 -27.39 12.26
N PRO A 476 -17.85 -27.47 12.63
CA PRO A 476 -18.96 -27.21 11.71
C PRO A 476 -18.91 -25.84 11.04
N GLU A 477 -18.35 -24.83 11.72
CA GLU A 477 -18.27 -23.45 11.25
C GLU A 477 -17.20 -23.23 10.18
N ARG A 478 -16.25 -24.17 10.07
CA ARG A 478 -15.04 -23.97 9.27
C ARG A 478 -15.35 -23.79 7.79
N SER A 479 -16.31 -24.53 7.24
CA SER A 479 -16.64 -24.51 5.81
C SER A 479 -17.11 -23.12 5.36
N GLU A 480 -18.03 -22.51 6.10
CA GLU A 480 -18.58 -21.20 5.80
C GLU A 480 -17.56 -20.07 6.02
N ILE A 481 -16.79 -20.13 7.12
CA ILE A 481 -15.71 -19.16 7.38
C ILE A 481 -14.65 -19.22 6.28
N LEU A 482 -14.29 -20.43 5.81
CA LEU A 482 -13.34 -20.62 4.71
C LEU A 482 -13.90 -20.11 3.38
N ALA A 483 -15.19 -20.34 3.10
CA ALA A 483 -15.85 -19.84 1.91
C ALA A 483 -15.86 -18.30 1.88
N ALA A 484 -16.24 -17.66 2.98
CA ALA A 484 -16.21 -16.20 3.12
C ALA A 484 -14.79 -15.64 2.93
N HIS A 485 -13.79 -16.29 3.54
CA HIS A 485 -12.38 -15.89 3.40
C HIS A 485 -11.90 -15.96 1.95
N ARG A 486 -12.17 -17.07 1.25
CA ARG A 486 -11.79 -17.27 -0.15
C ARG A 486 -12.48 -16.28 -1.08
N ALA A 487 -13.78 -16.09 -0.91
CA ALA A 487 -14.56 -15.16 -1.74
C ALA A 487 -14.04 -13.72 -1.60
N HIS A 488 -13.80 -13.26 -0.36
CA HIS A 488 -13.30 -11.91 -0.10
C HIS A 488 -11.89 -11.69 -0.65
N LEU A 489 -10.96 -12.62 -0.40
CA LEU A 489 -9.60 -12.49 -0.93
C LEU A 489 -9.57 -12.58 -2.46
N LYS A 490 -10.45 -13.38 -3.09
CA LYS A 490 -10.60 -13.41 -4.55
C LYS A 490 -11.06 -12.05 -5.09
N ALA A 491 -12.04 -11.41 -4.46
CA ALA A 491 -12.48 -10.07 -4.84
C ALA A 491 -11.33 -9.05 -4.73
N LEU A 492 -10.61 -9.05 -3.61
CA LEU A 492 -9.48 -8.13 -3.37
C LEU A 492 -8.34 -8.25 -4.39
N VAL A 493 -8.10 -9.44 -4.95
CA VAL A 493 -7.08 -9.62 -6.01
C VAL A 493 -7.39 -8.75 -7.23
N GLY A 494 -8.67 -8.56 -7.59
CA GLY A 494 -9.08 -7.72 -8.72
C GLY A 494 -8.83 -6.22 -8.52
N PHE A 495 -8.53 -5.78 -7.29
CA PHE A 495 -8.33 -4.38 -6.93
C PHE A 495 -6.90 -4.07 -6.46
N GLN A 496 -5.95 -4.99 -6.67
CA GLN A 496 -4.54 -4.69 -6.36
C GLN A 496 -4.00 -3.67 -7.38
N ASP A 497 -3.51 -2.54 -6.87
CA ASP A 497 -2.84 -1.52 -7.67
C ASP A 497 -1.56 -2.08 -8.32
N PRO A 498 -1.15 -1.61 -9.52
CA PRO A 498 0.10 -2.05 -10.15
C PRO A 498 1.35 -1.91 -9.27
N THR A 499 1.38 -1.00 -8.30
CA THR A 499 2.48 -0.89 -7.32
C THR A 499 2.47 -1.98 -6.24
N GLY A 500 1.50 -2.89 -6.25
CA GLY A 500 1.34 -4.00 -5.31
C GLY A 500 0.49 -3.68 -4.07
N THR A 501 -0.03 -2.46 -3.94
CA THR A 501 -0.80 -2.02 -2.77
C THR A 501 -2.31 -2.14 -2.97
N TRP A 502 -3.07 -1.97 -1.88
CA TRP A 502 -4.48 -1.63 -1.92
C TRP A 502 -4.70 -0.16 -1.55
N HIS A 503 -5.78 0.41 -2.09
CA HIS A 503 -6.12 1.81 -1.92
C HIS A 503 -6.91 2.07 -0.62
N GLN A 504 -6.85 3.31 -0.12
CA GLN A 504 -7.63 3.79 1.02
C GLN A 504 -9.13 3.57 0.81
N VAL A 505 -9.62 3.69 -0.42
CA VAL A 505 -10.92 3.16 -0.81
C VAL A 505 -10.66 2.20 -1.98
N VAL A 506 -10.96 0.92 -1.77
CA VAL A 506 -10.43 -0.20 -2.57
C VAL A 506 -10.77 -0.09 -4.05
N ASP A 507 -11.99 0.33 -4.38
CA ASP A 507 -12.50 0.47 -5.75
C ASP A 507 -12.29 1.87 -6.36
N HIS A 508 -11.56 2.76 -5.66
CA HIS A 508 -11.22 4.10 -6.16
C HIS A 508 -9.70 4.29 -6.27
N SER A 509 -9.18 4.07 -7.47
CA SER A 509 -7.75 4.18 -7.83
C SER A 509 -7.11 5.55 -7.55
N GLY A 510 -7.91 6.62 -7.52
CA GLY A 510 -7.42 7.96 -7.18
C GLY A 510 -7.17 8.18 -5.68
N SER A 511 -7.73 7.34 -4.81
CA SER A 511 -7.45 7.43 -3.38
C SER A 511 -6.02 6.95 -3.08
N TYR A 512 -5.42 7.43 -1.99
CA TYR A 512 -4.03 7.09 -1.71
C TYR A 512 -3.84 5.60 -1.40
N ARG A 513 -2.65 5.08 -1.71
CA ARG A 513 -2.24 3.69 -1.45
C ARG A 513 -2.00 3.53 0.05
N GLU A 514 -2.79 2.68 0.71
CA GLU A 514 -2.84 2.65 2.17
C GLU A 514 -2.03 1.49 2.74
N PHE A 515 -1.14 1.81 3.67
CA PHE A 515 -0.14 0.87 4.17
C PHE A 515 -0.71 -0.25 5.02
N THR A 516 -1.64 0.04 5.94
CA THR A 516 -2.10 -0.96 6.91
C THR A 516 -2.98 -2.04 6.28
N SER A 517 -3.91 -1.66 5.41
CA SER A 517 -4.74 -2.54 4.60
C SER A 517 -3.87 -3.45 3.73
N THR A 518 -2.86 -2.90 3.06
CA THR A 518 -1.90 -3.68 2.28
C THR A 518 -1.20 -4.73 3.15
N CYS A 519 -0.73 -4.37 4.35
CA CYS A 519 -0.15 -5.32 5.29
C CYS A 519 -1.13 -6.42 5.72
N MET A 520 -2.38 -6.07 6.06
CA MET A 520 -3.40 -7.00 6.55
C MET A 520 -3.84 -8.00 5.48
N ILE A 521 -4.11 -7.52 4.26
CA ILE A 521 -4.51 -8.34 3.12
C ILE A 521 -3.35 -9.28 2.73
N THR A 522 -2.12 -8.76 2.69
CA THR A 522 -0.93 -9.56 2.39
C THR A 522 -0.69 -10.64 3.45
N TYR A 523 -0.85 -10.33 4.74
CA TYR A 523 -0.78 -11.33 5.82
C TYR A 523 -1.80 -12.44 5.61
N ALA A 524 -3.06 -12.08 5.32
CA ALA A 524 -4.14 -13.03 5.11
C ALA A 524 -3.86 -13.97 3.93
N MET A 525 -3.32 -13.44 2.83
CA MET A 525 -2.92 -14.23 1.66
C MET A 525 -1.74 -15.16 1.96
N ILE A 526 -0.69 -14.68 2.62
CA ILE A 526 0.46 -15.52 3.01
C ILE A 526 0.00 -16.67 3.92
N ARG A 527 -0.82 -16.35 4.94
CA ARG A 527 -1.38 -17.35 5.85
C ARG A 527 -2.22 -18.38 5.08
N GLY A 528 -3.08 -17.92 4.16
CA GLY A 528 -3.92 -18.80 3.36
C GLY A 528 -3.13 -19.74 2.45
N ILE A 529 -2.05 -19.27 1.82
CA ILE A 529 -1.15 -20.13 1.04
C ILE A 529 -0.52 -21.20 1.94
N ARG A 530 0.10 -20.77 3.04
CA ARG A 530 0.82 -21.67 3.96
C ARG A 530 -0.05 -22.74 4.60
N ARG A 531 -1.34 -22.47 4.75
CA ARG A 531 -2.29 -23.39 5.36
C ARG A 531 -3.12 -24.16 4.33
N GLY A 532 -2.82 -24.03 3.03
CA GLY A 532 -3.52 -24.72 1.94
C GLY A 532 -4.95 -24.23 1.69
N TRP A 533 -5.30 -23.04 2.17
CA TRP A 533 -6.61 -22.44 1.95
C TRP A 533 -6.69 -21.75 0.58
N LEU A 534 -5.57 -21.26 0.07
CA LEU A 534 -5.48 -20.52 -1.18
C LEU A 534 -4.51 -21.22 -2.12
N ASP A 535 -4.83 -21.20 -3.42
CA ASP A 535 -3.94 -21.71 -4.46
C ASP A 535 -2.63 -20.90 -4.50
N GLU A 536 -1.50 -21.60 -4.40
CA GLU A 536 -0.21 -20.94 -4.31
C GLU A 536 0.15 -20.20 -5.60
N LYS A 537 -0.19 -20.74 -6.77
CA LYS A 537 0.18 -20.17 -8.08
C LYS A 537 -0.44 -18.78 -8.27
N THR A 538 -1.73 -18.65 -7.94
CA THR A 538 -2.48 -17.40 -8.07
C THR A 538 -2.02 -16.37 -7.04
N TYR A 539 -1.98 -16.74 -5.75
CA TYR A 539 -1.79 -15.78 -4.68
C TYR A 539 -0.32 -15.42 -4.42
N SER A 540 0.64 -16.28 -4.78
CA SER A 540 2.07 -15.94 -4.65
C SER A 540 2.48 -14.76 -5.53
N ALA A 541 1.92 -14.63 -6.73
CA ALA A 541 2.19 -13.49 -7.61
C ALA A 541 1.67 -12.17 -7.01
N VAL A 542 0.50 -12.21 -6.36
CA VAL A 542 -0.10 -11.06 -5.67
C VAL A 542 0.77 -10.63 -4.48
N VAL A 543 1.21 -11.59 -3.66
CA VAL A 543 2.11 -11.34 -2.53
C VAL A 543 3.48 -10.86 -3.00
N ALA A 544 4.01 -11.38 -4.11
CA ALA A 544 5.30 -10.98 -4.68
C ALA A 544 5.32 -9.50 -5.09
N ARG A 545 4.18 -8.94 -5.54
CA ARG A 545 4.04 -7.50 -5.78
C ARG A 545 3.85 -6.69 -4.50
N ALA A 546 3.05 -7.20 -3.56
CA ALA A 546 2.74 -6.49 -2.31
C ALA A 546 3.95 -6.35 -1.38
N TRP A 547 4.81 -7.37 -1.32
CA TRP A 547 5.91 -7.38 -0.37
C TRP A 547 6.94 -6.24 -0.58
N PRO A 548 7.49 -6.01 -1.79
CA PRO A 548 8.34 -4.84 -2.06
C PRO A 548 7.64 -3.51 -1.78
N ALA A 549 6.33 -3.42 -2.04
CA ALA A 549 5.53 -2.24 -1.76
C ALA A 549 5.44 -1.92 -0.25
N ILE A 550 5.32 -2.96 0.59
CA ILE A 550 5.38 -2.86 2.05
C ILE A 550 6.80 -2.46 2.49
N GLN A 551 7.85 -3.13 2.00
CA GLN A 551 9.23 -2.84 2.37
C GLN A 551 9.61 -1.37 2.10
N SER A 552 9.19 -0.83 0.96
CA SER A 552 9.47 0.54 0.52
C SER A 552 8.90 1.60 1.48
N ARG A 553 7.81 1.28 2.18
CA ARG A 553 7.09 2.17 3.10
C ARG A 553 7.54 2.05 4.56
N ILE A 554 8.52 1.22 4.85
CA ILE A 554 9.12 1.08 6.18
C ILE A 554 10.55 1.60 6.13
N ALA A 555 10.83 2.75 6.72
CA ALA A 555 12.20 3.26 6.85
C ALA A 555 13.02 2.43 7.87
N THR A 556 14.33 2.62 7.91
CA THR A 556 15.23 1.84 8.80
C THR A 556 15.03 2.14 10.28
N ASP A 557 14.59 3.36 10.59
CA ASP A 557 14.22 3.83 11.93
C ASP A 557 12.75 3.48 12.29
N ALA A 558 12.12 2.61 11.49
CA ALA A 558 10.72 2.21 11.61
C ALA A 558 9.70 3.35 11.40
N THR A 559 10.10 4.47 10.79
CA THR A 559 9.17 5.46 10.25
C THR A 559 8.35 4.86 9.11
N LEU A 560 7.05 5.13 9.08
CA LEU A 560 6.09 4.55 8.13
C LEU A 560 5.54 5.61 7.18
N VAL A 561 5.14 5.18 5.98
CA VAL A 561 4.54 6.04 4.96
C VAL A 561 3.11 5.57 4.64
N ASP A 562 2.18 6.53 4.56
CA ASP A 562 0.78 6.35 4.16
C ASP A 562 -0.05 5.43 5.09
N VAL A 563 0.08 5.64 6.40
CA VAL A 563 -0.78 4.98 7.39
C VAL A 563 -2.07 5.79 7.60
N CYS A 564 -3.23 5.27 7.18
CA CYS A 564 -4.50 5.95 7.45
C CYS A 564 -4.71 6.06 8.96
N THR A 565 -5.01 7.26 9.48
CA THR A 565 -5.28 7.49 10.91
C THR A 565 -6.48 6.67 11.44
N GLY A 566 -6.69 6.67 12.77
CA GLY A 566 -7.88 6.09 13.40
C GLY A 566 -9.16 6.61 12.75
N THR A 567 -10.00 5.70 12.29
CA THR A 567 -11.16 6.01 11.44
C THR A 567 -12.30 5.09 11.84
N GLY A 568 -13.40 5.68 12.31
CA GLY A 568 -14.68 4.97 12.48
C GLY A 568 -15.58 5.21 11.28
N LYS A 569 -16.89 4.91 11.40
CA LYS A 569 -17.87 5.20 10.33
C LYS A 569 -17.73 6.62 9.81
N GLN A 570 -17.68 6.78 8.50
CA GLN A 570 -17.73 8.09 7.85
C GLN A 570 -19.11 8.28 7.21
N LYS A 571 -19.50 9.55 7.05
CA LYS A 571 -20.83 9.94 6.53
C LYS A 571 -20.91 9.91 5.00
N ASN A 572 -19.77 9.93 4.31
CA ASN A 572 -19.71 9.94 2.85
C ASN A 572 -18.32 9.48 2.37
N LEU A 573 -18.23 9.15 1.08
CA LEU A 573 -16.99 8.78 0.38
C LEU A 573 -15.83 9.78 0.55
N ARG A 574 -16.10 11.08 0.45
CA ARG A 574 -15.06 12.13 0.57
C ARG A 574 -14.35 12.08 1.91
N ALA A 575 -15.09 11.84 2.99
CA ALA A 575 -14.53 11.70 4.33
C ALA A 575 -13.55 10.51 4.45
N TYR A 576 -13.65 9.48 3.59
CA TYR A 576 -12.62 8.43 3.50
C TYR A 576 -11.37 8.88 2.74
N PHE A 577 -11.52 9.59 1.62
CA PHE A 577 -10.37 10.16 0.88
C PHE A 577 -9.57 11.12 1.75
N ASP A 578 -10.26 11.87 2.61
CA ASP A 578 -9.67 12.92 3.44
C ASP A 578 -9.15 12.41 4.79
N ARG A 579 -9.15 11.10 5.04
CA ARG A 579 -8.51 10.58 6.26
C ARG A 579 -7.02 10.85 6.21
N PRO A 580 -6.45 11.48 7.25
CA PRO A 580 -5.01 11.74 7.32
C PRO A 580 -4.19 10.48 7.06
N ALA A 581 -3.32 10.55 6.05
CA ALA A 581 -2.31 9.56 5.75
C ALA A 581 -1.02 9.94 6.49
N ILE A 582 -0.74 9.25 7.59
CA ILE A 582 0.40 9.54 8.46
C ILE A 582 1.71 9.18 7.74
N LEU A 583 2.64 10.13 7.74
CA LEU A 583 4.05 9.95 7.41
C LEU A 583 4.83 10.14 8.71
N GLY A 584 5.30 9.05 9.30
CA GLY A 584 5.83 9.07 10.66
C GLY A 584 5.64 7.77 11.41
N ALA A 585 5.82 7.84 12.71
CA ALA A 585 5.52 6.72 13.58
C ALA A 585 4.01 6.58 13.79
N ASP A 586 3.53 5.34 13.71
CA ASP A 586 2.15 5.03 14.06
C ASP A 586 2.03 3.61 14.59
N ASN A 587 1.44 3.46 15.78
CA ASN A 587 1.35 2.16 16.44
C ASN A 587 0.46 1.16 15.68
N ARG A 588 -0.55 1.63 14.92
CA ARG A 588 -1.39 0.75 14.08
C ARG A 588 -0.59 0.24 12.89
N GLY A 589 0.09 1.17 12.21
CA GLY A 589 1.06 0.86 11.16
C GLY A 589 2.09 -0.17 11.62
N GLY A 590 2.72 0.08 12.76
CA GLY A 590 3.74 -0.79 13.34
C GLY A 590 3.22 -2.19 13.68
N ALA A 591 2.02 -2.29 14.28
CA ALA A 591 1.39 -3.57 14.58
C ALA A 591 1.14 -4.41 13.32
N MET A 592 0.52 -3.82 12.29
CA MET A 592 0.22 -4.54 11.04
C MET A 592 1.50 -4.90 10.28
N ALA A 593 2.50 -4.03 10.29
CA ALA A 593 3.82 -4.32 9.72
C ALA A 593 4.51 -5.48 10.44
N LEU A 594 4.46 -5.54 11.78
CA LEU A 594 5.01 -6.65 12.55
C LEU A 594 4.32 -7.98 12.23
N LEU A 595 2.99 -7.99 12.11
CA LEU A 595 2.25 -9.19 11.73
C LEU A 595 2.66 -9.71 10.35
N VAL A 596 2.64 -8.85 9.32
CA VAL A 596 2.95 -9.30 7.95
C VAL A 596 4.43 -9.68 7.79
N THR A 597 5.35 -8.98 8.45
CA THR A 597 6.80 -9.25 8.36
C THR A 597 7.16 -10.57 9.04
N THR A 598 6.60 -10.87 10.21
CA THR A 598 6.79 -12.17 10.87
C THR A 598 6.14 -13.31 10.08
N GLU A 599 4.98 -13.07 9.49
CA GLU A 599 4.32 -14.07 8.65
C GLU A 599 5.09 -14.37 7.36
N MET A 600 5.61 -13.34 6.69
CA MET A 600 6.50 -13.47 5.54
C MET A 600 7.81 -14.17 5.90
N ALA A 601 8.41 -13.85 7.07
CA ALA A 601 9.61 -14.54 7.56
C ALA A 601 9.37 -16.04 7.70
N ARG A 602 8.26 -16.41 8.32
CA ARG A 602 7.87 -17.79 8.55
C ARG A 602 7.58 -18.52 7.24
N TRP A 603 6.86 -17.88 6.29
CA TRP A 603 6.62 -18.45 4.96
C TRP A 603 7.92 -18.78 4.21
N ARG A 604 8.87 -17.83 4.20
CA ARG A 604 10.16 -18.03 3.53
C ARG A 604 11.00 -19.12 4.18
N ARG A 605 10.90 -19.29 5.51
CA ARG A 605 11.57 -20.38 6.22
C ARG A 605 11.01 -21.74 5.83
N GLU A 606 9.68 -21.87 5.79
CA GLU A 606 9.00 -23.11 5.40
C GLU A 606 9.31 -23.51 3.95
N LYS A 607 9.40 -22.54 3.02
CA LYS A 607 9.82 -22.82 1.64
C LYS A 607 11.28 -23.25 1.46
N ARG A 608 12.14 -22.99 2.45
CA ARG A 608 13.57 -23.37 2.43
C ARG A 608 13.83 -24.72 3.08
N GLN A 609 12.85 -25.27 3.79
CA GLN A 609 12.93 -26.59 4.39
C GLN A 609 12.38 -27.57 3.35
N PRO A 610 13.23 -28.47 2.81
CA PRO A 610 12.83 -29.41 1.76
C PRO A 610 11.75 -30.39 2.23
#